data_AF-A0A6C0GNP0-F1
#
_entry.id   AF-A0A6C0GNP0-F1
#
_cell.length_a   1.000
_cell.length_b   1.000
_cell.length_c   1.000
_cell.angle_alpha   90.00
_cell.angle_beta   90.00
_cell.angle_gamma   90.00
#
_symmetry.space_group_name_H-M   'P 1'
#
loop_
_entity.id
_entity.type
_entity.pdbx_description
1 polymer ?
#
loop_
_entity_poly.entity_id
_entity_poly.type
_entity_poly.pdbx_seq_one_letter_code
_entity_poly.pdbx_strand_id
1 'polypeptide(L)'
;MKTKLSIIIPGIVLLAGGLIIILIKYTQSETTASYNKNQPLIQVSDNLKYKTTVGHLWFEEYMAGDESIDPQKDVLARFETSSQILKGILKGGTTELGTFEKLEDADMITIVGKTLEELEELKAYTRQRWQNKLAHINRVEADTIGNIAINTGEQAGGDLDKRFDASFDKIQFFLDEFKMLINQKVAEDVSTVHQLSTTVSALLTCIFLGMAFMVHKFQKKNEKIAQELDIKLEKEKIRLEMMTSFADQIGQGNYEQVLSVDAQEKDSLAVALTSMKEKLKKVAEEDKQRDWINVGYARISEIIRSSGDNSDTFYFNMIAFLVKYLDANQGGIFVVNTQNENDIFIELKACLAYEKKKFIQKRIEIGEGLVGRCMQEREFIYMTVLPNNYINITSGLGEANPSCLLLIPLKLGKEIFGIIEIASFNRLEKYQIDFMEKITESIASAISGVKVNERTHSLLAKAQQQAEELRAQEEEMRQNMEELAATQEEMIRKEKEYRQIIEDLQPDHSNHTSI
;
A
#
# COMPACT_ATOMS: atom_id res chain seq x y z
N MET A 1 9.00 -8.02 -16.71
CA MET A 1 8.17 -8.31 -17.92
C MET A 1 8.62 -7.53 -19.17
N LYS A 2 9.05 -6.26 -19.05
CA LYS A 2 9.61 -5.46 -20.17
C LYS A 2 10.78 -6.15 -20.91
N THR A 3 11.66 -6.85 -20.21
CA THR A 3 12.79 -7.60 -20.80
C THR A 3 12.39 -8.80 -21.66
N LYS A 4 11.34 -9.55 -21.27
CA LYS A 4 10.90 -10.72 -22.05
C LYS A 4 10.26 -10.31 -23.38
N LEU A 5 9.53 -9.20 -23.42
CA LEU A 5 8.81 -8.76 -24.61
C LEU A 5 9.71 -8.04 -25.63
N SER A 6 10.79 -7.42 -25.17
CA SER A 6 11.85 -6.85 -26.01
C SER A 6 12.57 -7.91 -26.84
N ILE A 7 12.68 -9.15 -26.34
CA ILE A 7 13.38 -10.26 -27.00
C ILE A 7 12.46 -11.01 -27.98
N ILE A 8 11.14 -11.06 -27.68
CA ILE A 8 10.16 -11.80 -28.49
C ILE A 8 9.95 -11.14 -29.87
N ILE A 9 9.92 -9.81 -29.96
CA ILE A 9 9.69 -9.11 -31.23
C ILE A 9 10.80 -9.37 -32.25
N PRO A 10 12.10 -9.19 -31.93
CA PRO A 10 13.19 -9.54 -32.84
C PRO A 10 13.18 -11.03 -33.24
N GLY A 11 12.83 -11.92 -32.31
CA GLY A 11 12.74 -13.35 -32.58
C GLY A 11 11.68 -13.71 -33.61
N ILE A 12 10.50 -13.10 -33.53
CA ILE A 12 9.41 -13.29 -34.50
C ILE A 12 9.81 -12.76 -35.88
N VAL A 13 10.45 -11.60 -35.95
CA VAL A 13 10.94 -11.01 -37.21
C VAL A 13 12.02 -11.88 -37.86
N LEU A 14 12.94 -12.44 -37.07
CA LEU A 14 13.97 -13.35 -37.57
C LEU A 14 13.37 -14.64 -38.13
N LEU A 15 12.38 -15.22 -37.45
CA LEU A 15 11.68 -16.41 -37.94
C LEU A 15 10.92 -16.13 -39.26
N ALA A 16 10.26 -14.97 -39.36
CA ALA A 16 9.59 -14.51 -40.57
C ALA A 16 10.56 -14.44 -41.76
N GLY A 17 11.69 -13.75 -41.57
CA GLY A 17 12.71 -13.62 -42.59
C GLY A 17 13.27 -14.97 -43.03
N GLY A 18 13.50 -15.88 -42.07
CA GLY A 18 13.96 -17.24 -42.36
C GLY A 18 12.99 -18.03 -43.24
N LEU A 19 11.68 -17.98 -42.94
CA LEU A 19 10.65 -18.67 -43.73
C LEU A 19 10.55 -18.12 -45.16
N ILE A 20 10.63 -16.80 -45.33
CA ILE A 20 10.61 -16.16 -46.66
C ILE A 20 11.82 -16.61 -47.49
N ILE A 21 13.02 -16.67 -46.89
CA ILE A 21 14.23 -17.14 -47.58
C ILE A 21 14.09 -18.60 -48.02
N ILE A 22 13.53 -19.47 -47.16
CA ILE A 22 13.26 -20.87 -47.50
C ILE A 22 12.29 -20.96 -48.67
N LEU A 23 11.22 -20.16 -48.67
CA LEU A 23 10.23 -20.15 -49.74
C LEU A 23 10.82 -19.67 -51.08
N ILE A 24 11.67 -18.64 -51.06
CA ILE A 24 12.39 -18.17 -52.25
C ILE A 24 13.29 -19.28 -52.80
N LYS A 25 14.06 -19.96 -51.92
CA LYS A 25 14.91 -21.08 -52.32
C LYS A 25 14.11 -22.25 -52.91
N TYR A 26 12.97 -22.58 -52.32
CA TYR A 26 12.06 -23.60 -52.83
C TYR A 26 11.54 -23.25 -54.22
N THR A 27 11.08 -22.01 -54.41
CA THR A 27 10.60 -21.49 -55.71
C THR A 27 11.69 -21.58 -56.78
N GLN A 28 12.92 -21.18 -56.46
CA GLN A 28 14.06 -21.27 -57.38
C GLN A 28 14.41 -22.72 -57.73
N SER A 29 14.41 -23.60 -56.73
CA SER A 29 14.67 -25.03 -56.93
C SER A 29 13.63 -25.66 -57.85
N GLU A 30 12.35 -25.41 -57.61
CA GLU A 30 11.25 -26.01 -58.38
C GLU A 30 11.20 -25.47 -59.81
N THR A 31 11.43 -24.16 -59.99
CA THR A 31 11.56 -23.54 -61.32
C THR A 31 12.70 -24.20 -62.13
N THR A 32 13.83 -24.43 -61.47
CA THR A 32 15.00 -25.08 -62.10
C THR A 32 14.70 -26.55 -62.42
N ALA A 33 13.99 -27.25 -61.55
CA ALA A 33 13.58 -28.64 -61.76
C ALA A 33 12.61 -28.78 -62.96
N SER A 34 11.60 -27.91 -63.06
CA SER A 34 10.67 -27.90 -64.20
C SER A 34 11.40 -27.63 -65.52
N TYR A 35 12.36 -26.70 -65.53
CA TYR A 35 13.20 -26.44 -66.71
C TYR A 35 14.06 -27.66 -67.07
N ASN A 36 14.77 -28.25 -66.10
CA ASN A 36 15.65 -29.40 -66.32
C ASN A 36 14.90 -30.66 -66.78
N LYS A 37 13.66 -30.88 -66.32
CA LYS A 37 12.81 -31.99 -66.75
C LYS A 37 12.42 -31.89 -68.23
N ASN A 38 12.14 -30.68 -68.69
CA ASN A 38 11.56 -30.42 -70.01
C ASN A 38 12.60 -30.08 -71.10
N GLN A 39 13.80 -29.60 -70.71
CA GLN A 39 14.89 -29.29 -71.64
C GLN A 39 15.28 -30.45 -72.58
N PRO A 40 15.43 -31.71 -72.11
CA PRO A 40 15.73 -32.84 -72.99
C PRO A 40 14.67 -33.05 -74.08
N LEU A 41 13.39 -32.77 -73.81
CA LEU A 41 12.32 -32.91 -74.81
C LEU A 41 12.40 -31.84 -75.91
N ILE A 42 12.88 -30.64 -75.59
CA ILE A 42 13.17 -29.61 -76.58
C ILE A 42 14.32 -30.05 -77.49
N GLN A 43 15.37 -30.65 -76.91
CA GLN A 43 16.50 -31.20 -77.68
C GLN A 43 16.07 -32.34 -78.61
N VAL A 44 15.11 -33.17 -78.20
CA VAL A 44 14.48 -34.18 -79.06
C VAL A 44 13.85 -33.51 -80.28
N SER A 45 13.02 -32.48 -80.07
CA SER A 45 12.41 -31.75 -81.19
C SER A 45 13.45 -31.22 -82.17
N ASP A 46 14.46 -30.51 -81.68
CA ASP A 46 15.49 -29.88 -82.52
C ASP A 46 16.36 -30.92 -83.25
N ASN A 47 16.70 -32.02 -82.58
CA ASN A 47 17.47 -33.11 -83.17
C ASN A 47 16.68 -33.83 -84.27
N LEU A 48 15.40 -34.10 -84.04
CA LEU A 48 14.54 -34.75 -85.03
C LEU A 48 14.32 -33.87 -86.24
N LYS A 49 14.11 -32.56 -86.03
CA LYS A 49 14.05 -31.60 -87.14
C LYS A 49 15.31 -31.67 -87.98
N TYR A 50 16.48 -31.59 -87.34
CA TYR A 50 17.76 -31.71 -88.04
C TYR A 50 17.88 -33.03 -88.82
N LYS A 51 17.61 -34.17 -88.17
CA LYS A 51 17.75 -35.50 -88.81
C LYS A 51 16.79 -35.69 -89.97
N THR A 52 15.56 -35.22 -89.84
CA THR A 52 14.56 -35.34 -90.89
C THR A 52 14.82 -34.38 -92.04
N THR A 53 15.28 -33.14 -91.78
CA THR A 53 15.69 -32.19 -92.82
C THR A 53 16.91 -32.67 -93.59
N VAL A 54 17.94 -33.16 -92.91
CA VAL A 54 19.13 -33.71 -93.58
C VAL A 54 18.76 -34.95 -94.38
N GLY A 55 17.93 -35.84 -93.82
CA GLY A 55 17.47 -37.03 -94.54
C GLY A 55 16.64 -36.67 -95.78
N HIS A 56 15.75 -35.68 -95.68
CA HIS A 56 14.95 -35.18 -96.80
C HIS A 56 15.85 -34.58 -97.89
N LEU A 57 16.75 -33.65 -97.51
CA LEU A 57 17.67 -33.00 -98.44
C LEU A 57 18.59 -34.00 -99.16
N TRP A 58 19.23 -34.89 -98.42
CA TRP A 58 20.11 -35.91 -99.01
C TRP A 58 19.36 -36.89 -99.90
N PHE A 59 18.10 -37.17 -99.59
CA PHE A 59 17.27 -37.98 -100.47
C PHE A 59 16.96 -37.24 -101.79
N GLU A 60 16.64 -35.96 -101.73
CA GLU A 60 16.44 -35.13 -102.93
C GLU A 60 17.73 -35.00 -103.77
N GLU A 61 18.89 -34.81 -103.15
CA GLU A 61 20.20 -34.79 -103.83
C GLU A 61 20.50 -36.13 -104.50
N TYR A 62 20.25 -37.25 -103.80
CA TYR A 62 20.34 -38.57 -104.39
C TYR A 62 19.38 -38.72 -105.57
N MET A 63 18.12 -38.29 -105.44
CA MET A 63 17.12 -38.34 -106.51
C MET A 63 17.52 -37.47 -107.72
N ALA A 64 18.19 -36.34 -107.50
CA ALA A 64 18.77 -35.47 -108.51
C ALA A 64 20.03 -36.03 -109.21
N GLY A 65 20.65 -37.09 -108.67
CA GLY A 65 21.74 -37.82 -109.32
C GLY A 65 23.06 -37.87 -108.55
N ASP A 66 23.11 -37.45 -107.29
CA ASP A 66 24.32 -37.61 -106.47
C ASP A 66 24.47 -39.06 -105.99
N GLU A 67 25.42 -39.78 -106.60
CA GLU A 67 25.72 -41.17 -106.28
C GLU A 67 26.60 -41.35 -105.03
N SER A 68 27.11 -40.26 -104.44
CA SER A 68 27.91 -40.34 -103.21
C SER A 68 27.08 -40.61 -101.96
N ILE A 69 25.75 -40.47 -102.07
CA ILE A 69 24.77 -40.66 -101.00
C ILE A 69 24.22 -42.09 -101.07
N ASP A 70 24.25 -42.81 -99.95
CA ASP A 70 23.60 -44.12 -99.81
C ASP A 70 22.20 -43.95 -99.19
N PRO A 71 21.09 -44.15 -99.92
CA PRO A 71 19.74 -43.95 -99.38
C PRO A 71 19.40 -44.83 -98.18
N GLN A 72 20.02 -46.01 -98.05
CA GLN A 72 19.79 -46.90 -96.92
C GLN A 72 20.52 -46.39 -95.67
N LYS A 73 21.79 -46.00 -95.82
CA LYS A 73 22.67 -45.62 -94.70
C LYS A 73 22.54 -44.14 -94.32
N ASP A 74 22.44 -43.26 -95.31
CA ASP A 74 22.53 -41.81 -95.13
C ASP A 74 21.16 -41.16 -94.99
N VAL A 75 20.08 -41.78 -95.50
CA VAL A 75 18.70 -41.27 -95.43
C VAL A 75 17.82 -42.13 -94.51
N LEU A 76 17.52 -43.38 -94.89
CA LEU A 76 16.57 -44.24 -94.17
C LEU A 76 17.01 -44.52 -92.73
N ALA A 77 18.30 -44.68 -92.47
CA ALA A 77 18.82 -44.85 -91.11
C ALA A 77 18.53 -43.61 -90.22
N ARG A 78 18.56 -42.39 -90.77
CA ARG A 78 18.25 -41.17 -90.00
C ARG A 78 16.79 -41.10 -89.60
N PHE A 79 15.89 -41.48 -90.52
CA PHE A 79 14.47 -41.57 -90.24
C PHE A 79 14.19 -42.69 -89.23
N GLU A 80 14.84 -43.84 -89.36
CA GLU A 80 14.68 -44.94 -88.42
C GLU A 80 15.13 -44.55 -87.00
N THR A 81 16.31 -43.93 -86.86
CA THR A 81 16.77 -43.41 -85.57
C THR A 81 15.80 -42.39 -85.00
N SER A 82 15.23 -41.50 -85.83
CA SER A 82 14.22 -40.54 -85.39
C SER A 82 12.96 -41.24 -84.87
N SER A 83 12.50 -42.33 -85.51
CA SER A 83 11.38 -43.14 -85.03
C SER A 83 11.70 -43.81 -83.70
N GLN A 84 12.94 -44.30 -83.51
CA GLN A 84 13.36 -44.92 -82.25
C GLN A 84 13.40 -43.91 -81.09
N ILE A 85 13.84 -42.66 -81.35
CA ILE A 85 13.80 -41.60 -80.34
C ILE A 85 12.36 -41.32 -79.91
N LEU A 86 11.42 -41.15 -80.85
CA LEU A 86 9.99 -40.93 -80.54
C LEU A 86 9.37 -42.10 -79.77
N LYS A 87 9.69 -43.35 -80.15
CA LYS A 87 9.25 -44.55 -79.41
C LYS A 87 9.82 -44.58 -78.00
N GLY A 88 11.06 -44.12 -77.83
CA GLY A 88 11.75 -44.02 -76.54
C GLY A 88 11.12 -43.00 -75.60
N ILE A 89 10.79 -41.80 -76.07
CA ILE A 89 10.13 -40.78 -75.23
C ILE A 89 8.69 -41.17 -74.88
N LEU A 90 7.96 -41.84 -75.78
CA LEU A 90 6.57 -42.28 -75.51
C LEU A 90 6.48 -43.36 -74.43
N LYS A 91 7.42 -44.31 -74.42
CA LYS A 91 7.39 -45.46 -73.49
C LYS A 91 8.23 -45.24 -72.23
N GLY A 92 9.11 -44.25 -72.24
CA GLY A 92 10.19 -44.11 -71.28
C GLY A 92 11.33 -45.09 -71.59
N GLY A 93 12.56 -44.59 -71.66
CA GLY A 93 13.71 -45.40 -72.03
C GLY A 93 14.94 -44.58 -72.40
N THR A 94 16.05 -45.28 -72.68
CA THR A 94 17.31 -44.67 -73.09
C THR A 94 17.38 -44.57 -74.62
N THR A 95 17.60 -43.36 -75.11
CA THR A 95 17.87 -43.06 -76.52
C THR A 95 19.28 -42.48 -76.66
N GLU A 96 19.73 -42.21 -77.88
CA GLU A 96 20.99 -41.49 -78.12
C GLU A 96 21.01 -40.06 -77.55
N LEU A 97 19.84 -39.49 -77.23
CA LEU A 97 19.69 -38.16 -76.63
C LEU A 97 19.60 -38.20 -75.10
N GLY A 98 19.73 -39.39 -74.50
CA GLY A 98 19.67 -39.60 -73.05
C GLY A 98 18.49 -40.47 -72.61
N THR A 99 18.29 -40.53 -71.30
CA THR A 99 17.21 -41.30 -70.68
C THR A 99 16.00 -40.41 -70.43
N PHE A 100 14.84 -40.84 -70.93
CA PHE A 100 13.58 -40.11 -70.83
C PHE A 100 12.60 -40.85 -69.92
N GLU A 101 11.90 -40.10 -69.09
CA GLU A 101 10.70 -40.59 -68.43
C GLU A 101 9.60 -40.81 -69.47
N LYS A 102 8.64 -41.68 -69.13
CA LYS A 102 7.45 -41.89 -69.96
C LYS A 102 6.69 -40.57 -70.06
N LEU A 103 6.36 -40.16 -71.29
CA LEU A 103 5.53 -38.99 -71.53
C LEU A 103 4.11 -39.21 -70.95
N GLU A 104 3.66 -38.26 -70.13
CA GLU A 104 2.35 -38.32 -69.44
C GLU A 104 1.32 -37.34 -70.00
N ASP A 105 1.77 -36.24 -70.60
CA ASP A 105 0.91 -35.19 -71.14
C ASP A 105 0.18 -35.69 -72.40
N ALA A 106 -1.16 -35.68 -72.36
CA ALA A 106 -2.00 -36.27 -73.40
C ALA A 106 -1.84 -35.59 -74.77
N ASP A 107 -1.63 -34.28 -74.78
CA ASP A 107 -1.45 -33.51 -76.02
C ASP A 107 -0.07 -33.82 -76.60
N MET A 108 0.98 -33.80 -75.76
CA MET A 108 2.33 -34.18 -76.20
C MET A 108 2.39 -35.63 -76.72
N ILE A 109 1.72 -36.58 -76.06
CA ILE A 109 1.60 -37.98 -76.53
C ILE A 109 0.94 -38.02 -77.91
N THR A 110 -0.11 -37.24 -78.11
CA THR A 110 -0.85 -37.18 -79.38
C THR A 110 0.02 -36.64 -80.50
N ILE A 111 0.72 -35.52 -80.28
CA ILE A 111 1.61 -34.93 -81.28
C ILE A 111 2.76 -35.89 -81.60
N VAL A 112 3.42 -36.47 -80.59
CA VAL A 112 4.51 -37.42 -80.81
C VAL A 112 4.03 -38.66 -81.57
N GLY A 113 2.82 -39.14 -81.27
CA GLY A 113 2.18 -40.23 -82.00
C GLY A 113 1.97 -39.91 -83.48
N LYS A 114 1.44 -38.72 -83.79
CA LYS A 114 1.27 -38.24 -85.18
C LYS A 114 2.60 -38.08 -85.90
N THR A 115 3.62 -37.51 -85.25
CA THR A 115 4.96 -37.39 -85.81
C THR A 115 5.56 -38.75 -86.14
N LEU A 116 5.34 -39.75 -85.27
CA LEU A 116 5.81 -41.10 -85.51
C LEU A 116 5.10 -41.76 -86.69
N GLU A 117 3.78 -41.59 -86.82
CA GLU A 117 2.99 -42.10 -87.94
C GLU A 117 3.46 -41.50 -89.28
N GLU A 118 3.57 -40.18 -89.36
CA GLU A 118 4.09 -39.51 -90.56
C GLU A 118 5.54 -39.89 -90.87
N LEU A 119 6.38 -40.13 -89.86
CA LEU A 119 7.75 -40.58 -90.09
C LEU A 119 7.82 -42.00 -90.66
N GLU A 120 6.88 -42.89 -90.31
CA GLU A 120 6.75 -44.20 -90.96
C GLU A 120 6.25 -44.06 -92.41
N GLU A 121 5.33 -43.12 -92.69
CA GLU A 121 4.92 -42.78 -94.06
C GLU A 121 6.08 -42.24 -94.89
N LEU A 122 6.83 -41.27 -94.36
CA LEU A 122 8.00 -40.69 -95.01
C LEU A 122 9.00 -41.77 -95.42
N LYS A 123 9.32 -42.71 -94.51
CA LYS A 123 10.18 -43.87 -94.82
C LYS A 123 9.60 -44.76 -95.92
N ALA A 124 8.29 -44.98 -95.93
CA ALA A 124 7.63 -45.77 -96.96
C ALA A 124 7.72 -45.08 -98.33
N TYR A 125 7.46 -43.77 -98.40
CA TYR A 125 7.60 -42.98 -99.63
C TYR A 125 9.05 -42.95 -100.12
N THR A 126 10.03 -42.79 -99.22
CA THR A 126 11.47 -42.89 -99.55
C THR A 126 11.81 -44.23 -100.19
N ARG A 127 11.38 -45.35 -99.59
CA ARG A 127 11.64 -46.69 -100.15
C ARG A 127 10.98 -46.87 -101.51
N GLN A 128 9.74 -46.43 -101.68
CA GLN A 128 9.02 -46.53 -102.95
C GLN A 128 9.67 -45.69 -104.05
N ARG A 129 10.02 -44.42 -103.76
CA ARG A 129 10.74 -43.54 -104.69
C ARG A 129 12.11 -44.12 -105.07
N TRP A 130 12.84 -44.66 -104.09
CA TRP A 130 14.15 -45.29 -104.32
C TRP A 130 14.04 -46.55 -105.20
N GLN A 131 13.09 -47.44 -104.91
CA GLN A 131 12.83 -48.63 -105.71
C GLN A 131 12.40 -48.28 -107.14
N ASN A 132 11.56 -47.26 -107.31
CA ASN A 132 11.17 -46.77 -108.62
C ASN A 132 12.37 -46.24 -109.40
N LYS A 133 13.29 -45.49 -108.75
CA LYS A 133 14.53 -45.02 -109.36
C LYS A 133 15.45 -46.17 -109.77
N LEU A 134 15.68 -47.16 -108.90
CA LEU A 134 16.46 -48.37 -109.23
C LEU A 134 15.83 -49.18 -110.37
N ALA A 135 14.50 -49.33 -110.38
CA ALA A 135 13.78 -50.02 -111.45
C ALA A 135 13.90 -49.28 -112.79
N HIS A 136 13.90 -47.94 -112.78
CA HIS A 136 14.17 -47.14 -113.97
C HIS A 136 15.62 -47.29 -114.45
N ILE A 137 16.63 -47.22 -113.56
CA ILE A 137 18.04 -47.43 -113.90
C ILE A 137 18.26 -48.83 -114.51
N ASN A 138 17.75 -49.88 -113.87
CA ASN A 138 17.89 -51.26 -114.33
C ASN A 138 17.14 -51.52 -115.66
N ARG A 139 16.02 -50.82 -115.93
CA ARG A 139 15.35 -50.87 -117.25
C ARG A 139 16.18 -50.21 -118.33
N VAL A 140 16.81 -49.07 -118.04
CA VAL A 140 17.67 -48.34 -118.98
C VAL A 140 18.95 -49.14 -119.31
N GLU A 141 19.52 -49.90 -118.35
CA GLU A 141 20.63 -50.82 -118.62
C GLU A 141 20.21 -52.07 -119.41
N ALA A 142 19.00 -52.59 -119.16
CA ALA A 142 18.46 -53.76 -119.88
C ALA A 142 18.05 -53.46 -121.34
N ASP A 143 17.68 -52.21 -121.66
CA ASP A 143 17.21 -51.78 -122.99
C ASP A 143 18.33 -51.41 -123.98
N THR A 144 19.59 -51.82 -123.72
CA THR A 144 20.66 -51.74 -124.74
C THR A 144 20.43 -52.73 -125.92
N ILE A 145 19.30 -53.44 -125.96
CA ILE A 145 18.78 -54.13 -127.16
C ILE A 145 17.29 -53.78 -127.34
N GLY A 146 17.05 -52.54 -127.76
CA GLY A 146 15.88 -52.06 -128.50
C GLY A 146 14.49 -52.64 -128.20
N ASN A 147 13.69 -51.91 -127.42
CA ASN A 147 12.36 -51.47 -127.86
C ASN A 147 11.79 -50.34 -126.98
N ILE A 148 10.96 -49.49 -127.60
CA ILE A 148 10.33 -48.31 -127.00
C ILE A 148 9.34 -48.73 -125.91
N ALA A 149 9.64 -48.40 -124.64
CA ALA A 149 8.69 -48.48 -123.54
C ALA A 149 7.90 -47.17 -123.39
N ILE A 150 6.57 -47.30 -123.42
CA ILE A 150 5.59 -46.22 -123.23
C ILE A 150 5.73 -45.65 -121.82
N ASN A 151 5.88 -44.33 -121.74
CA ASN A 151 6.19 -43.57 -120.54
C ASN A 151 4.94 -43.40 -119.64
N THR A 152 4.62 -44.42 -118.85
CA THR A 152 3.60 -44.36 -117.77
C THR A 152 4.23 -44.23 -116.37
N GLY A 153 5.56 -44.13 -116.27
CA GLY A 153 6.29 -43.95 -115.00
C GLY A 153 6.36 -42.51 -114.50
N GLU A 154 6.27 -41.52 -115.40
CA GLU A 154 6.42 -40.10 -115.10
C GLU A 154 5.28 -39.53 -114.23
N GLN A 155 4.05 -40.03 -114.40
CA GLN A 155 2.90 -39.64 -113.57
C GLN A 155 2.94 -40.23 -112.14
N ALA A 156 3.49 -41.44 -111.97
CA ALA A 156 3.60 -42.08 -110.65
C ALA A 156 4.71 -41.45 -109.78
N GLY A 157 5.79 -40.96 -110.40
CA GLY A 157 6.86 -40.24 -109.72
C GLY A 157 6.39 -38.91 -109.10
N GLY A 158 5.58 -38.13 -109.84
CA GLY A 158 5.12 -36.82 -109.37
C GLY A 158 4.07 -36.83 -108.26
N ASP A 159 3.27 -37.89 -108.11
CA ASP A 159 2.37 -38.04 -106.95
C ASP A 159 3.12 -38.47 -105.68
N LEU A 160 4.09 -39.38 -105.83
CA LEU A 160 4.95 -39.82 -104.73
C LEU A 160 5.84 -38.71 -104.18
N ASP A 161 6.35 -37.85 -105.06
CA ASP A 161 7.12 -36.65 -104.72
C ASP A 161 6.34 -35.71 -103.81
N LYS A 162 5.11 -35.36 -104.23
CA LYS A 162 4.20 -34.51 -103.43
C LYS A 162 3.85 -35.11 -102.08
N ARG A 163 3.64 -36.43 -102.00
CA ARG A 163 3.35 -37.12 -100.73
C ARG A 163 4.56 -37.16 -99.81
N PHE A 164 5.76 -37.32 -100.37
CA PHE A 164 7.01 -37.27 -99.63
C PHE A 164 7.22 -35.90 -99.00
N ASP A 165 7.12 -34.82 -99.80
CA ASP A 165 7.24 -33.44 -99.30
C ASP A 165 6.14 -33.10 -98.29
N ALA A 166 4.88 -33.48 -98.57
CA ALA A 166 3.79 -33.24 -97.64
C ALA A 166 3.98 -33.96 -96.29
N SER A 167 4.51 -35.18 -96.29
CA SER A 167 4.81 -35.91 -95.05
C SER A 167 5.97 -35.27 -94.29
N PHE A 168 7.01 -34.82 -95.01
CA PHE A 168 8.10 -34.03 -94.40
C PHE A 168 7.60 -32.74 -93.76
N ASP A 169 6.76 -31.96 -94.46
CA ASP A 169 6.18 -30.72 -93.95
C ASP A 169 5.34 -30.95 -92.70
N LYS A 170 4.52 -32.01 -92.70
CA LYS A 170 3.73 -32.39 -91.51
C LYS A 170 4.61 -32.77 -90.32
N ILE A 171 5.72 -33.49 -90.54
CA ILE A 171 6.68 -33.81 -89.48
C ILE A 171 7.29 -32.53 -88.91
N GLN A 172 7.72 -31.58 -89.75
CA GLN A 172 8.24 -30.29 -89.28
C GLN A 172 7.20 -29.52 -88.46
N PHE A 173 5.95 -29.49 -88.94
CA PHE A 173 4.83 -28.87 -88.26
C PHE A 173 4.57 -29.50 -86.89
N PHE A 174 4.46 -30.83 -86.80
CA PHE A 174 4.23 -31.52 -85.54
C PHE A 174 5.40 -31.37 -84.55
N LEU A 175 6.64 -31.28 -85.04
CA LEU A 175 7.80 -30.99 -84.18
C LEU A 175 7.77 -29.55 -83.64
N ASP A 176 7.34 -28.56 -84.43
CA ASP A 176 7.10 -27.20 -83.91
C ASP A 176 5.99 -27.17 -82.86
N GLU A 177 4.89 -27.87 -83.12
CA GLU A 177 3.77 -27.99 -82.19
C GLU A 177 4.23 -28.66 -80.87
N PHE A 178 5.05 -29.71 -80.96
CA PHE A 178 5.64 -30.38 -79.80
C PHE A 178 6.50 -29.43 -78.96
N LYS A 179 7.39 -28.66 -79.60
CA LYS A 179 8.24 -27.67 -78.93
C LYS A 179 7.43 -26.56 -78.30
N MET A 180 6.37 -26.11 -78.97
CA MET A 180 5.45 -25.10 -78.44
C MET A 180 4.73 -25.60 -77.18
N LEU A 181 4.20 -26.82 -77.20
CA LEU A 181 3.53 -27.43 -76.04
C LEU A 181 4.47 -27.56 -74.84
N ILE A 182 5.73 -27.98 -75.05
CA ILE A 182 6.73 -28.07 -73.97
C ILE A 182 6.99 -26.69 -73.36
N ASN A 183 7.23 -25.67 -74.19
CA ASN A 183 7.48 -24.31 -73.70
C ASN A 183 6.26 -23.73 -72.97
N GLN A 184 5.06 -23.99 -73.46
CA GLN A 184 3.82 -23.57 -72.81
C GLN A 184 3.66 -24.25 -71.44
N LYS A 185 3.94 -25.56 -71.36
CA LYS A 185 3.86 -26.32 -70.11
C LYS A 185 4.86 -25.83 -69.07
N VAL A 186 6.12 -25.61 -69.48
CA VAL A 186 7.15 -25.01 -68.61
C VAL A 186 6.72 -23.63 -68.12
N ALA A 187 6.18 -22.78 -69.00
CA ALA A 187 5.71 -21.45 -68.61
C ALA A 187 4.53 -21.50 -67.62
N GLU A 188 3.60 -22.44 -67.80
CA GLU A 188 2.48 -22.68 -66.89
C GLU A 188 2.96 -23.13 -65.51
N ASP A 189 3.85 -24.13 -65.44
CA ASP A 189 4.40 -24.63 -64.18
C ASP A 189 5.18 -23.55 -63.43
N VAL A 190 6.02 -22.77 -64.14
CA VAL A 190 6.78 -21.67 -63.52
C VAL A 190 5.84 -20.57 -63.01
N SER A 191 4.80 -20.23 -63.77
CA SER A 191 3.81 -19.22 -63.37
C SER A 191 3.02 -19.66 -62.13
N THR A 192 2.55 -20.90 -62.09
CA THR A 192 1.80 -21.44 -60.94
C THR A 192 2.66 -21.47 -59.68
N VAL A 193 3.92 -21.90 -59.78
CA VAL A 193 4.89 -21.88 -58.67
C VAL A 193 5.13 -20.45 -58.17
N HIS A 194 5.26 -19.46 -59.08
CA HIS A 194 5.44 -18.06 -58.70
C HIS A 194 4.20 -17.46 -58.02
N GLN A 195 2.99 -17.77 -58.52
CA GLN A 195 1.73 -17.34 -57.91
C GLN A 195 1.54 -17.91 -56.50
N LEU A 196 1.83 -19.21 -56.31
CA LEU A 196 1.79 -19.83 -54.98
C LEU A 196 2.82 -19.18 -54.04
N SER A 197 4.04 -18.95 -54.50
CA SER A 197 5.09 -18.31 -53.71
C SER A 197 4.74 -16.88 -53.26
N THR A 198 4.20 -16.07 -54.17
CA THR A 198 3.81 -14.68 -53.88
C THR A 198 2.60 -14.60 -52.95
N THR A 199 1.59 -15.45 -53.14
CA THR A 199 0.41 -15.51 -52.26
C THR A 199 0.78 -15.94 -50.83
N VAL A 200 1.61 -16.98 -50.69
CA VAL A 200 2.12 -17.42 -49.37
C VAL A 200 2.96 -16.32 -48.71
N SER A 201 3.84 -15.65 -49.48
CA SER A 201 4.66 -14.54 -48.97
C SER A 201 3.80 -13.36 -48.48
N ALA A 202 2.76 -13.00 -49.22
CA ALA A 202 1.83 -11.93 -48.85
C ALA A 202 1.08 -12.27 -47.56
N LEU A 203 0.56 -13.50 -47.44
CA LEU A 203 -0.17 -13.96 -46.27
C LEU A 203 0.72 -13.95 -45.02
N LEU A 204 1.95 -14.48 -45.13
CA LEU A 204 2.93 -14.44 -44.03
C LEU A 204 3.19 -12.99 -43.58
N THR A 205 3.42 -12.08 -44.52
CA THR A 205 3.69 -10.67 -44.23
C THR A 205 2.52 -10.02 -43.46
N CYS A 206 1.28 -10.29 -43.87
CA CYS A 206 0.09 -9.79 -43.17
C CYS A 206 -0.02 -10.33 -41.73
N ILE A 207 0.25 -11.62 -41.51
CA ILE A 207 0.25 -12.22 -40.16
C ILE A 207 1.29 -11.54 -39.27
N PHE A 208 2.51 -11.35 -39.76
CA PHE A 208 3.57 -10.72 -38.97
C PHE A 208 3.28 -9.26 -38.64
N LEU A 209 2.72 -8.48 -39.56
CA LEU A 209 2.28 -7.11 -39.29
C LEU A 209 1.17 -7.06 -38.24
N GLY A 210 0.17 -7.95 -38.31
CA GLY A 210 -0.89 -8.06 -37.32
C GLY A 210 -0.36 -8.44 -35.94
N MET A 211 0.57 -9.39 -35.87
CA MET A 211 1.22 -9.79 -34.62
C MET A 211 2.04 -8.63 -34.02
N ALA A 212 2.82 -7.92 -34.83
CA ALA A 212 3.58 -6.74 -34.39
C ALA A 212 2.66 -5.65 -33.82
N PHE A 213 1.53 -5.36 -34.49
CA PHE A 213 0.53 -4.41 -33.99
C PHE A 213 -0.09 -4.85 -32.67
N MET A 214 -0.45 -6.14 -32.54
CA MET A 214 -1.00 -6.69 -31.30
C MET A 214 0.00 -6.56 -30.14
N VAL A 215 1.27 -6.90 -30.37
CA VAL A 215 2.32 -6.77 -29.36
C VAL A 215 2.52 -5.31 -28.96
N HIS A 216 2.54 -4.37 -29.91
CA HIS A 216 2.64 -2.94 -29.61
C HIS A 216 1.47 -2.44 -28.75
N LYS A 217 0.23 -2.83 -29.10
CA LYS A 217 -0.96 -2.47 -28.32
C LYS A 217 -0.90 -3.08 -26.90
N PHE A 218 -0.44 -4.32 -26.77
CA PHE A 218 -0.27 -4.99 -25.49
C PHE A 218 0.82 -4.34 -24.62
N GLN A 219 1.95 -3.95 -25.22
CA GLN A 219 3.01 -3.18 -24.55
C GLN A 219 2.47 -1.87 -23.98
N LYS A 220 1.80 -1.07 -24.80
CA LYS A 220 1.26 0.22 -24.38
C LYS A 220 0.22 0.10 -23.26
N LYS A 221 -0.62 -0.95 -23.28
CA LYS A 221 -1.56 -1.24 -22.19
C LYS A 221 -0.82 -1.61 -20.90
N ASN A 222 0.20 -2.47 -20.98
CA ASN A 222 0.97 -2.88 -19.81
C ASN A 222 1.76 -1.72 -19.19
N GLU A 223 2.27 -0.80 -20.00
CA GLU A 223 2.96 0.39 -19.48
C GLU A 223 2.03 1.30 -18.66
N LYS A 224 0.80 1.52 -19.14
CA LYS A 224 -0.21 2.27 -18.37
C LYS A 224 -0.55 1.60 -17.05
N ILE A 225 -0.76 0.29 -17.07
CA ILE A 225 -1.04 -0.49 -15.84
C ILE A 225 0.14 -0.39 -14.88
N ALA A 226 1.38 -0.48 -15.38
CA ALA A 226 2.57 -0.35 -14.54
C ALA A 226 2.66 1.05 -13.90
N GLN A 227 2.37 2.12 -14.65
CA GLN A 227 2.35 3.48 -14.11
C GLN A 227 1.25 3.68 -13.06
N GLU A 228 0.04 3.17 -13.30
CA GLU A 228 -1.05 3.24 -12.33
C GLU A 228 -0.72 2.47 -11.04
N LEU A 229 -0.06 1.32 -11.16
CA LEU A 229 0.36 0.51 -10.01
C LEU A 229 1.42 1.25 -9.18
N ASP A 230 2.38 1.91 -9.84
CA ASP A 230 3.45 2.68 -9.20
C ASP A 230 2.90 3.88 -8.43
N ILE A 231 1.96 4.64 -9.04
CA ILE A 231 1.27 5.75 -8.38
C ILE A 231 0.48 5.27 -7.16
N LYS A 232 -0.20 4.12 -7.25
CA LYS A 232 -0.92 3.54 -6.10
C LYS A 232 0.03 3.11 -4.98
N LEU A 233 1.14 2.47 -5.34
CA LEU A 233 2.15 2.02 -4.37
C LEU A 233 2.74 3.22 -3.62
N GLU A 234 3.08 4.30 -4.32
CA GLU A 234 3.64 5.50 -3.72
C GLU A 234 2.62 6.19 -2.79
N LYS A 235 1.35 6.26 -3.19
CA LYS A 235 0.27 6.74 -2.33
C LYS A 235 0.10 5.91 -1.06
N GLU A 236 0.13 4.58 -1.16
CA GLU A 236 0.05 3.71 0.02
C GLU A 236 1.27 3.85 0.92
N LYS A 237 2.47 4.03 0.36
CA LYS A 237 3.70 4.26 1.13
C LYS A 237 3.63 5.55 1.93
N ILE A 238 3.26 6.67 1.28
CA ILE A 238 3.06 7.96 1.94
C ILE A 238 1.99 7.84 3.04
N ARG A 239 0.89 7.12 2.76
CA ARG A 239 -0.17 6.84 3.76
C ARG A 239 0.38 6.13 4.99
N LEU A 240 1.16 5.07 4.81
CA LEU A 240 1.76 4.31 5.91
C LEU A 240 2.80 5.13 6.69
N GLU A 241 3.60 5.96 6.02
CA GLU A 241 4.55 6.85 6.67
C GLU A 241 3.83 7.88 7.56
N MET A 242 2.74 8.49 7.06
CA MET A 242 1.91 9.41 7.86
C MET A 242 1.30 8.72 9.08
N MET A 243 0.77 7.51 8.92
CA MET A 243 0.21 6.73 10.03
C MET A 243 1.25 6.34 11.07
N THR A 244 2.43 5.94 10.62
CA THR A 244 3.56 5.57 11.49
C THR A 244 4.02 6.78 12.29
N SER A 245 4.19 7.92 11.63
CA SER A 245 4.53 9.19 12.27
C SER A 245 3.48 9.60 13.30
N PHE A 246 2.19 9.47 12.97
CA PHE A 246 1.10 9.77 13.89
C PHE A 246 1.11 8.83 15.12
N ALA A 247 1.32 7.53 14.92
CA ALA A 247 1.43 6.56 16.01
C ALA A 247 2.65 6.85 16.92
N ASP A 248 3.79 7.25 16.34
CA ASP A 248 5.00 7.63 17.08
C ASP A 248 4.76 8.90 17.93
N GLN A 249 4.11 9.93 17.35
CA GLN A 249 3.73 11.14 18.09
C GLN A 249 2.81 10.83 19.28
N ILE A 250 1.83 9.93 19.11
CA ILE A 250 0.97 9.45 20.19
C ILE A 250 1.81 8.73 21.25
N GLY A 251 2.73 7.85 20.83
CA GLY A 251 3.64 7.14 21.72
C GLY A 251 4.55 8.05 22.56
N GLN A 252 4.88 9.23 22.04
CA GLN A 252 5.65 10.27 22.72
C GLN A 252 4.78 11.19 23.60
N GLY A 253 3.47 10.94 23.70
CA GLY A 253 2.53 11.72 24.51
C GLY A 253 1.99 12.99 23.85
N ASN A 254 2.20 13.17 22.54
CA ASN A 254 1.67 14.31 21.79
C ASN A 254 0.27 14.02 21.24
N TYR A 255 -0.76 14.37 22.00
CA TYR A 255 -2.16 14.09 21.66
C TYR A 255 -2.89 15.23 20.90
N GLU A 256 -2.20 16.33 20.58
CA GLU A 256 -2.80 17.49 19.90
C GLU A 256 -2.76 17.38 18.38
N GLN A 257 -2.00 16.44 17.84
CA GLN A 257 -1.96 16.19 16.39
C GLN A 257 -3.31 15.67 15.86
N VAL A 258 -3.62 16.10 14.64
CA VAL A 258 -4.79 15.67 13.88
C VAL A 258 -4.32 14.94 12.62
N LEU A 259 -4.69 13.68 12.51
CA LEU A 259 -4.50 12.92 11.28
C LEU A 259 -5.54 13.40 10.27
N SER A 260 -5.09 14.10 9.22
CA SER A 260 -5.95 14.54 8.12
C SER A 260 -6.27 13.34 7.25
N VAL A 261 -7.51 12.84 7.33
CA VAL A 261 -7.99 11.75 6.48
C VAL A 261 -8.91 12.35 5.43
N ASP A 262 -8.66 12.03 4.15
CA ASP A 262 -9.56 12.41 3.07
C ASP A 262 -10.94 11.77 3.32
N ALA A 263 -11.97 12.60 3.46
CA ALA A 263 -13.32 12.19 3.86
C ALA A 263 -14.00 11.20 2.87
N GLN A 264 -13.41 11.00 1.69
CA GLN A 264 -13.92 10.08 0.66
C GLN A 264 -13.45 8.63 0.84
N GLU A 265 -12.35 8.39 1.57
CA GLU A 265 -11.89 7.05 1.94
C GLU A 265 -12.11 6.84 3.43
N LYS A 266 -13.08 6.00 3.80
CA LYS A 266 -13.22 5.51 5.18
C LYS A 266 -12.04 4.60 5.52
N ASP A 267 -10.89 5.21 5.78
CA ASP A 267 -9.70 4.53 6.21
C ASP A 267 -9.92 4.04 7.66
N SER A 268 -10.18 2.74 7.78
CA SER A 268 -10.44 2.09 9.07
C SER A 268 -9.25 2.21 10.03
N LEU A 269 -8.02 2.25 9.50
CA LEU A 269 -6.81 2.36 10.31
C LEU A 269 -6.67 3.78 10.85
N ALA A 270 -6.90 4.79 10.01
CA ALA A 270 -6.88 6.18 10.46
C ALA A 270 -7.95 6.47 11.52
N VAL A 271 -9.16 5.91 11.37
CA VAL A 271 -10.24 5.99 12.37
C VAL A 271 -9.83 5.29 13.67
N ALA A 272 -9.24 4.09 13.59
CA ALA A 272 -8.78 3.35 14.76
C ALA A 272 -7.68 4.10 15.52
N LEU A 273 -6.68 4.64 14.81
CA LEU A 273 -5.60 5.44 15.42
C LEU A 273 -6.14 6.72 16.06
N THR A 274 -7.08 7.41 15.41
CA THR A 274 -7.71 8.60 16.00
C THR A 274 -8.49 8.26 17.27
N SER A 275 -9.24 7.15 17.27
CA SER A 275 -9.95 6.68 18.47
C SER A 275 -8.98 6.28 19.59
N MET A 276 -7.87 5.64 19.26
CA MET A 276 -6.80 5.29 20.21
C MET A 276 -6.19 6.55 20.83
N LYS A 277 -5.87 7.57 20.02
CA LYS A 277 -5.38 8.87 20.49
C LYS A 277 -6.32 9.48 21.52
N GLU A 278 -7.61 9.59 21.21
CA GLU A 278 -8.59 10.21 22.12
C GLU A 278 -8.71 9.44 23.44
N LYS A 279 -8.68 8.10 23.40
CA LYS A 279 -8.68 7.27 24.62
C LYS A 279 -7.42 7.48 25.45
N LEU A 280 -6.24 7.49 24.82
CA LEU A 280 -4.97 7.71 25.52
C LEU A 280 -4.86 9.12 26.09
N LYS A 281 -5.34 10.14 25.37
CA LYS A 281 -5.44 11.51 25.87
C LYS A 281 -6.27 11.57 27.15
N LYS A 282 -7.44 10.91 27.13
CA LYS A 282 -8.31 10.83 28.30
C LYS A 282 -7.64 10.12 29.48
N VAL A 283 -7.01 8.97 29.25
CA VAL A 283 -6.28 8.23 30.29
C VAL A 283 -5.14 9.06 30.87
N ALA A 284 -4.36 9.75 30.02
CA ALA A 284 -3.27 10.60 30.47
C ALA A 284 -3.75 11.79 31.31
N GLU A 285 -4.91 12.37 30.96
CA GLU A 285 -5.52 13.45 31.74
C GLU A 285 -6.06 12.95 33.09
N GLU A 286 -6.74 11.80 33.11
CA GLU A 286 -7.20 11.15 34.35
C GLU A 286 -6.02 10.78 35.27
N ASP A 287 -4.91 10.28 34.71
CA ASP A 287 -3.70 9.98 35.46
C ASP A 287 -3.07 11.25 36.05
N LYS A 288 -2.97 12.35 35.29
CA LYS A 288 -2.49 13.65 35.81
C LYS A 288 -3.36 14.15 36.96
N GLN A 289 -4.67 14.07 36.83
CA GLN A 289 -5.61 14.47 37.89
C GLN A 289 -5.44 13.59 39.14
N ARG A 290 -5.26 12.28 38.97
CA ARG A 290 -5.00 11.36 40.09
C ARG A 290 -3.68 11.68 40.79
N ASP A 291 -2.62 11.93 40.03
CA ASP A 291 -1.31 12.26 40.57
C ASP A 291 -1.34 13.59 41.33
N TRP A 292 -2.04 14.59 40.79
CA TRP A 292 -2.31 15.84 41.49
C TRP A 292 -3.03 15.55 42.83
N ILE A 293 -4.15 14.83 42.83
CA ILE A 293 -4.89 14.48 44.06
C ILE A 293 -3.99 13.81 45.11
N ASN A 294 -3.15 12.86 44.69
CA ASN A 294 -2.23 12.14 45.58
C ASN A 294 -1.16 13.05 46.20
N VAL A 295 -0.58 13.96 45.41
CA VAL A 295 0.34 14.97 45.91
C VAL A 295 -0.37 15.87 46.93
N GLY A 296 -1.61 16.29 46.63
CA GLY A 296 -2.45 17.06 47.54
C GLY A 296 -2.64 16.36 48.90
N TYR A 297 -3.02 15.09 48.90
CA TYR A 297 -3.18 14.30 50.13
C TYR A 297 -1.89 14.17 50.92
N ALA A 298 -0.76 13.90 50.24
CA ALA A 298 0.53 13.77 50.90
C ALA A 298 0.92 15.06 51.63
N ARG A 299 0.71 16.22 50.98
CA ARG A 299 1.00 17.54 51.55
C ARG A 299 0.08 17.90 52.71
N ILE A 300 -1.22 17.61 52.61
CA ILE A 300 -2.15 17.82 53.73
C ILE A 300 -1.76 16.94 54.92
N SER A 301 -1.41 15.68 54.67
CA SER A 301 -0.96 14.76 55.72
C SER A 301 0.32 15.25 56.40
N GLU A 302 1.25 15.85 55.64
CA GLU A 302 2.45 16.49 56.17
C GLU A 302 2.12 17.70 57.04
N ILE A 303 1.19 18.58 56.60
CA ILE A 303 0.71 19.72 57.39
C ILE A 303 0.07 19.24 58.70
N ILE A 304 -0.80 18.23 58.64
CA ILE A 304 -1.45 17.65 59.83
C ILE A 304 -0.42 17.08 60.82
N ARG A 305 0.65 16.41 60.34
CA ARG A 305 1.69 15.87 61.23
C ARG A 305 2.64 16.92 61.80
N SER A 306 2.82 18.04 61.09
CA SER A 306 3.68 19.15 61.51
C SER A 306 2.96 20.20 62.35
N SER A 307 1.67 20.02 62.59
CA SER A 307 0.89 20.73 63.62
C SER A 307 1.50 20.46 64.99
N GLY A 308 2.47 21.28 65.42
CA GLY A 308 2.96 21.28 66.81
C GLY A 308 1.92 21.85 67.78
N ASP A 309 2.38 22.28 68.96
CA ASP A 309 1.52 22.82 70.03
C ASP A 309 0.77 24.13 69.67
N ASN A 310 1.07 24.75 68.52
CA ASN A 310 0.46 26.01 68.08
C ASN A 310 -0.61 25.79 67.01
N SER A 311 -1.87 25.91 67.44
CA SER A 311 -3.07 25.75 66.60
C SER A 311 -3.21 26.81 65.51
N ASP A 312 -2.89 28.07 65.79
CA ASP A 312 -2.97 29.17 64.81
C ASP A 312 -2.04 28.92 63.61
N THR A 313 -0.85 28.37 63.87
CA THR A 313 0.11 28.00 62.83
C THR A 313 -0.43 26.89 61.94
N PHE A 314 -1.10 25.89 62.52
CA PHE A 314 -1.77 24.83 61.76
C PHE A 314 -2.85 25.38 60.83
N TYR A 315 -3.77 26.20 61.37
CA TYR A 315 -4.87 26.79 60.58
C TYR A 315 -4.34 27.64 59.42
N PHE A 316 -3.33 28.47 59.68
CA PHE A 316 -2.70 29.31 58.66
C PHE A 316 -2.00 28.48 57.57
N ASN A 317 -1.19 27.49 57.95
CA ASN A 317 -0.48 26.64 56.98
C ASN A 317 -1.46 25.82 56.12
N MET A 318 -2.55 25.33 56.72
CA MET A 318 -3.60 24.61 56.00
C MET A 318 -4.26 25.50 54.94
N ILE A 319 -4.77 26.67 55.33
CA ILE A 319 -5.47 27.54 54.37
C ILE A 319 -4.52 28.10 53.31
N ALA A 320 -3.28 28.43 53.69
CA ALA A 320 -2.28 28.92 52.75
C ALA A 320 -1.90 27.86 51.70
N PHE A 321 -1.79 26.60 52.11
CA PHE A 321 -1.57 25.50 51.18
C PHE A 321 -2.76 25.34 50.23
N LEU A 322 -3.99 25.25 50.75
CA LEU A 322 -5.18 25.00 49.93
C LEU A 322 -5.41 26.11 48.89
N VAL A 323 -5.29 27.38 49.29
CA VAL A 323 -5.43 28.51 48.38
C VAL A 323 -4.39 28.44 47.27
N LYS A 324 -3.12 28.21 47.61
CA LYS A 324 -2.04 28.11 46.61
C LYS A 324 -2.20 26.87 45.70
N TYR A 325 -2.60 25.74 46.27
CA TYR A 325 -2.66 24.46 45.56
C TYR A 325 -3.82 24.41 44.56
N LEU A 326 -4.95 25.03 44.91
CA LEU A 326 -6.10 25.20 44.03
C LEU A 326 -5.94 26.34 43.01
N ASP A 327 -4.82 27.08 43.06
CA ASP A 327 -4.64 28.33 42.33
C ASP A 327 -5.80 29.32 42.57
N ALA A 328 -6.27 29.36 43.83
CA ALA A 328 -7.31 30.28 44.28
C ALA A 328 -6.70 31.59 44.79
N ASN A 329 -7.55 32.59 45.00
CA ASN A 329 -7.10 33.93 45.34
C ASN A 329 -7.25 34.24 46.83
N GLN A 330 -8.30 33.75 47.46
CA GLN A 330 -8.59 33.98 48.87
C GLN A 330 -9.13 32.70 49.53
N GLY A 331 -8.90 32.59 50.83
CA GLY A 331 -9.51 31.53 51.61
C GLY A 331 -9.55 31.83 53.09
N GLY A 332 -10.49 31.20 53.79
CA GLY A 332 -10.67 31.26 55.23
C GLY A 332 -10.95 29.89 55.81
N ILE A 333 -10.48 29.67 57.04
CA ILE A 333 -10.86 28.51 57.85
C ILE A 333 -11.60 28.98 59.09
N PHE A 334 -12.86 28.55 59.17
CA PHE A 334 -13.78 28.83 60.24
C PHE A 334 -13.89 27.60 61.11
N VAL A 335 -13.88 27.75 62.44
CA VAL A 335 -13.93 26.65 63.40
C VAL A 335 -15.13 26.85 64.31
N VAL A 336 -15.83 25.78 64.64
CA VAL A 336 -16.97 25.84 65.56
C VAL A 336 -16.47 25.90 66.99
N ASN A 337 -16.78 26.95 67.74
CA ASN A 337 -16.44 27.04 69.15
C ASN A 337 -17.57 26.45 70.01
N THR A 338 -17.24 25.46 70.83
CA THR A 338 -18.16 24.75 71.73
C THR A 338 -17.72 24.81 73.20
N GLN A 339 -16.85 25.76 73.57
CA GLN A 339 -16.33 25.85 74.94
C GLN A 339 -17.42 26.12 75.98
N ASN A 340 -18.52 26.76 75.58
CA ASN A 340 -19.72 26.99 76.37
C ASN A 340 -20.92 26.36 75.65
N GLU A 341 -21.58 25.39 76.28
CA GLU A 341 -22.72 24.67 75.68
C GLU A 341 -23.91 25.58 75.36
N ASN A 342 -24.04 26.70 76.09
CA ASN A 342 -25.10 27.69 75.88
C ASN A 342 -24.72 28.76 74.84
N ASP A 343 -23.50 28.73 74.30
CA ASP A 343 -22.98 29.75 73.39
C ASP A 343 -22.09 29.12 72.30
N ILE A 344 -22.73 28.46 71.32
CA ILE A 344 -22.06 27.84 70.18
C ILE A 344 -22.03 28.81 69.01
N PHE A 345 -20.83 29.16 68.55
CA PHE A 345 -20.63 30.09 67.43
C PHE A 345 -19.50 29.63 66.52
N ILE A 346 -19.39 30.25 65.35
CA ILE A 346 -18.34 29.99 64.37
C ILE A 346 -17.31 31.12 64.45
N GLU A 347 -16.02 30.78 64.53
CA GLU A 347 -14.92 31.75 64.58
C GLU A 347 -13.97 31.59 63.40
N LEU A 348 -13.57 32.70 62.78
CA LEU A 348 -12.49 32.71 61.78
C LEU A 348 -11.14 32.52 62.47
N LYS A 349 -10.46 31.39 62.24
CA LYS A 349 -9.15 31.09 62.83
C LYS A 349 -7.97 31.52 61.95
N ALA A 350 -8.10 31.38 60.64
CA ALA A 350 -7.08 31.86 59.70
C ALA A 350 -7.69 32.26 58.36
N CYS A 351 -7.05 33.21 57.69
CA CYS A 351 -7.42 33.64 56.35
C CYS A 351 -6.18 34.03 55.55
N LEU A 352 -6.23 33.85 54.23
CA LEU A 352 -5.22 34.32 53.29
C LEU A 352 -5.83 35.34 52.31
N ALA A 353 -5.10 36.45 52.09
CA ALA A 353 -5.48 37.55 51.19
C ALA A 353 -6.83 38.24 51.50
N TYR A 354 -7.29 38.16 52.75
CA TYR A 354 -8.44 38.90 53.27
C TYR A 354 -8.01 40.29 53.76
N GLU A 355 -8.84 41.32 53.53
CA GLU A 355 -8.56 42.70 53.91
C GLU A 355 -8.09 42.83 55.37
N LYS A 356 -6.85 43.30 55.57
CA LYS A 356 -6.21 43.45 56.89
C LYS A 356 -6.81 44.55 57.80
N LYS A 357 -8.08 44.94 57.63
CA LYS A 357 -8.70 46.01 58.44
C LYS A 357 -10.11 45.63 58.88
N LYS A 358 -10.18 45.09 60.10
CA LYS A 358 -11.30 44.89 61.05
C LYS A 358 -11.61 43.41 61.31
N PHE A 359 -11.25 42.99 62.53
CA PHE A 359 -11.62 41.73 63.21
C PHE A 359 -10.87 40.47 62.81
N ILE A 360 -9.73 40.23 63.49
CA ILE A 360 -9.10 38.90 63.67
C ILE A 360 -9.98 37.97 64.57
N GLN A 361 -11.17 38.41 64.98
CA GLN A 361 -12.16 37.60 65.71
C GLN A 361 -13.56 37.86 65.16
N LYS A 362 -13.81 37.44 63.91
CA LYS A 362 -15.17 37.46 63.34
C LYS A 362 -15.94 36.27 63.92
N ARG A 363 -16.77 36.54 64.92
CA ARG A 363 -17.80 35.63 65.41
C ARG A 363 -18.98 35.66 64.44
N ILE A 364 -19.46 34.48 64.05
CA ILE A 364 -20.59 34.29 63.14
C ILE A 364 -21.56 33.34 63.84
N GLU A 365 -22.83 33.74 63.92
CA GLU A 365 -23.87 32.90 64.54
C GLU A 365 -24.29 31.76 63.59
N ILE A 366 -24.79 30.66 64.15
CA ILE A 366 -25.29 29.54 63.34
C ILE A 366 -26.48 30.03 62.48
N GLY A 367 -26.44 29.74 61.18
CA GLY A 367 -27.44 30.23 60.21
C GLY A 367 -27.18 31.64 59.66
N GLU A 368 -26.14 32.34 60.15
CA GLU A 368 -25.75 33.65 59.63
C GLU A 368 -24.83 33.52 58.40
N GLY A 369 -25.24 34.14 57.29
CA GLY A 369 -24.47 34.14 56.04
C GLY A 369 -24.31 32.75 55.40
N LEU A 370 -23.46 32.65 54.39
CA LEU A 370 -23.22 31.37 53.70
C LEU A 370 -22.44 30.38 54.57
N VAL A 371 -21.56 30.86 55.45
CA VAL A 371 -20.83 30.03 56.40
C VAL A 371 -21.82 29.37 57.37
N GLY A 372 -22.70 30.15 58.02
CA GLY A 372 -23.72 29.60 58.91
C GLY A 372 -24.70 28.65 58.19
N ARG A 373 -25.07 28.98 56.95
CA ARG A 373 -25.91 28.11 56.11
C ARG A 373 -25.23 26.78 55.76
N CYS A 374 -23.96 26.82 55.35
CA CYS A 374 -23.15 25.64 55.06
C CYS A 374 -23.06 24.70 56.29
N MET A 375 -22.93 25.29 57.49
CA MET A 375 -22.95 24.54 58.75
C MET A 375 -24.30 23.86 58.98
N GLN A 376 -25.41 24.58 58.76
CA GLN A 376 -26.76 24.08 59.00
C GLN A 376 -27.17 22.97 58.01
N GLU A 377 -26.90 23.18 56.73
CA GLU A 377 -27.23 22.24 55.66
C GLU A 377 -26.32 21.01 55.67
N ARG A 378 -25.12 21.12 56.25
CA ARG A 378 -24.09 20.08 56.25
C ARG A 378 -23.71 19.64 54.84
N GLU A 379 -23.83 20.51 53.87
CA GLU A 379 -23.48 20.25 52.46
C GLU A 379 -22.56 21.36 51.98
N PHE A 380 -21.71 21.04 51.02
CA PHE A 380 -20.86 22.07 50.42
C PHE A 380 -21.70 23.01 49.56
N ILE A 381 -21.30 24.27 49.50
CA ILE A 381 -21.93 25.29 48.68
C ILE A 381 -20.92 25.71 47.62
N TYR A 382 -21.20 25.44 46.34
CA TYR A 382 -20.39 25.93 45.22
C TYR A 382 -21.19 26.91 44.37
N MET A 383 -20.77 28.17 44.36
CA MET A 383 -21.41 29.25 43.63
C MET A 383 -20.51 29.75 42.51
N THR A 384 -21.06 29.86 41.29
CA THR A 384 -20.38 30.44 40.11
C THR A 384 -21.02 31.74 39.63
N VAL A 385 -22.09 32.17 40.29
CA VAL A 385 -22.77 33.44 40.08
C VAL A 385 -22.89 34.10 41.44
N LEU A 386 -22.11 35.15 41.65
CA LEU A 386 -22.05 35.90 42.90
C LEU A 386 -22.73 37.26 42.70
N PRO A 387 -23.55 37.73 43.65
CA PRO A 387 -24.08 39.09 43.60
C PRO A 387 -22.95 40.13 43.58
N ASN A 388 -23.19 41.28 42.94
CA ASN A 388 -22.20 42.37 42.90
C ASN A 388 -21.84 42.84 44.32
N ASN A 389 -20.55 43.03 44.59
CA ASN A 389 -19.98 43.45 45.88
C ASN A 389 -20.29 42.50 47.04
N TYR A 390 -20.56 41.23 46.75
CA TYR A 390 -20.79 40.22 47.78
C TYR A 390 -19.49 39.85 48.51
N ILE A 391 -18.40 39.66 47.75
CA ILE A 391 -17.04 39.42 48.23
C ILE A 391 -16.09 40.16 47.28
N ASN A 392 -15.20 40.99 47.82
CA ASN A 392 -14.21 41.72 47.03
C ASN A 392 -12.81 41.16 47.26
N ILE A 393 -12.12 40.86 46.17
CA ILE A 393 -10.69 40.56 46.18
C ILE A 393 -9.94 41.86 45.94
N THR A 394 -9.31 42.36 46.99
CA THR A 394 -8.61 43.65 46.97
C THR A 394 -7.12 43.47 46.70
N SER A 395 -6.57 44.36 45.88
CA SER A 395 -5.14 44.57 45.70
C SER A 395 -4.79 46.00 46.08
N GLY A 396 -3.49 46.31 46.17
CA GLY A 396 -3.04 47.70 46.34
C GLY A 396 -3.43 48.64 45.18
N LEU A 397 -3.97 48.11 44.08
CA LEU A 397 -4.30 48.84 42.85
C LEU A 397 -5.80 48.83 42.51
N GLY A 398 -6.64 48.08 43.24
CA GLY A 398 -8.08 47.98 42.95
C GLY A 398 -8.73 46.71 43.50
N GLU A 399 -10.03 46.56 43.29
CA GLU A 399 -10.85 45.45 43.81
C GLU A 399 -11.62 44.75 42.68
N ALA A 400 -11.81 43.43 42.79
CA ALA A 400 -12.57 42.65 41.82
C ALA A 400 -13.39 41.53 42.49
N ASN A 401 -14.57 41.21 41.93
CA ASN A 401 -15.40 40.09 42.42
C ASN A 401 -14.83 38.75 41.92
N PRO A 402 -14.79 37.70 42.77
CA PRO A 402 -14.41 36.36 42.33
C PRO A 402 -15.42 35.76 41.36
N SER A 403 -14.97 34.83 40.52
CA SER A 403 -15.82 34.09 39.58
C SER A 403 -16.52 32.90 40.23
N CYS A 404 -15.95 32.38 41.31
CA CYS A 404 -16.58 31.32 42.10
C CYS A 404 -16.23 31.37 43.59
N LEU A 405 -17.11 30.78 44.39
CA LEU A 405 -16.98 30.62 45.83
C LEU A 405 -17.32 29.18 46.21
N LEU A 406 -16.43 28.53 46.96
CA LEU A 406 -16.63 27.20 47.52
C LEU A 406 -16.62 27.30 49.05
N LEU A 407 -17.70 26.87 49.69
CA LEU A 407 -17.76 26.64 51.13
C LEU A 407 -17.91 25.15 51.37
N ILE A 408 -17.03 24.59 52.18
CA ILE A 408 -17.03 23.15 52.45
C ILE A 408 -16.99 22.86 53.95
N PRO A 409 -17.99 22.13 54.48
CA PRO A 409 -18.05 21.80 55.89
C PRO A 409 -17.05 20.70 56.24
N LEU A 410 -16.30 20.92 57.32
CA LEU A 410 -15.33 19.97 57.86
C LEU A 410 -16.06 19.00 58.80
N LYS A 411 -16.51 17.88 58.24
CA LYS A 411 -17.32 16.87 58.95
C LYS A 411 -16.45 15.73 59.46
N LEU A 412 -16.71 15.28 60.68
CA LEU A 412 -16.24 14.00 61.21
C LEU A 412 -17.45 13.25 61.77
N GLY A 413 -17.86 12.17 61.10
CA GLY A 413 -19.12 11.50 61.39
C GLY A 413 -20.34 12.43 61.22
N LYS A 414 -21.04 12.73 62.31
CA LYS A 414 -22.22 13.62 62.31
C LYS A 414 -21.93 15.05 62.78
N GLU A 415 -20.71 15.32 63.22
CA GLU A 415 -20.29 16.59 63.80
C GLU A 415 -19.54 17.45 62.78
N ILE A 416 -19.75 18.77 62.84
CA ILE A 416 -19.04 19.75 62.03
C ILE A 416 -18.06 20.48 62.91
N PHE A 417 -16.78 20.39 62.57
CA PHE A 417 -15.69 21.01 63.33
C PHE A 417 -15.37 22.42 62.84
N GLY A 418 -15.73 22.73 61.61
CA GLY A 418 -15.45 23.99 60.95
C GLY A 418 -15.93 24.02 59.51
N ILE A 419 -15.60 25.11 58.80
CA ILE A 419 -15.89 25.31 57.38
C ILE A 419 -14.65 25.93 56.73
N ILE A 420 -14.30 25.45 55.54
CA ILE A 420 -13.33 26.14 54.69
C ILE A 420 -14.09 26.90 53.61
N GLU A 421 -13.72 28.17 53.42
CA GLU A 421 -14.21 29.03 52.37
C GLU A 421 -13.06 29.34 51.40
N ILE A 422 -13.28 29.19 50.10
CA ILE A 422 -12.31 29.48 49.04
C ILE A 422 -12.98 30.33 47.97
N ALA A 423 -12.39 31.47 47.65
CA ALA A 423 -12.81 32.33 46.55
C ALA A 423 -11.74 32.39 45.46
N SER A 424 -12.16 32.27 44.20
CA SER A 424 -11.26 32.23 43.05
C SER A 424 -11.82 32.98 41.84
N PHE A 425 -10.93 33.58 41.05
CA PHE A 425 -11.24 34.10 39.71
C PHE A 425 -11.36 32.98 38.67
N ASN A 426 -10.71 31.84 38.90
CA ASN A 426 -10.78 30.67 38.05
C ASN A 426 -11.81 29.69 38.61
N ARG A 427 -12.71 29.20 37.75
CA ARG A 427 -13.66 28.17 38.16
C ARG A 427 -12.89 26.91 38.56
N LEU A 428 -13.24 26.37 39.72
CA LEU A 428 -12.68 25.10 40.16
C LEU A 428 -13.21 23.96 39.29
N GLU A 429 -12.30 23.11 38.84
CA GLU A 429 -12.61 21.90 38.11
C GLU A 429 -13.20 20.84 39.04
N LYS A 430 -13.96 19.89 38.47
CA LYS A 430 -14.63 18.86 39.25
C LYS A 430 -13.66 18.07 40.14
N TYR A 431 -12.50 17.66 39.60
CA TYR A 431 -11.52 16.89 40.36
C TYR A 431 -10.95 17.67 41.57
N GLN A 432 -10.91 19.01 41.49
CA GLN A 432 -10.48 19.87 42.59
C GLN A 432 -11.56 19.96 43.69
N ILE A 433 -12.83 20.02 43.31
CA ILE A 433 -13.96 20.02 44.26
C ILE A 433 -14.06 18.65 44.95
N ASP A 434 -13.98 17.56 44.17
CA ASP A 434 -13.99 16.18 44.70
C ASP A 434 -12.80 15.94 45.65
N PHE A 435 -11.63 16.54 45.36
CA PHE A 435 -10.48 16.55 46.26
C PHE A 435 -10.80 17.27 47.57
N MET A 436 -11.34 18.49 47.51
CA MET A 436 -11.73 19.26 48.68
C MET A 436 -12.71 18.49 49.56
N GLU A 437 -13.70 17.83 48.96
CA GLU A 437 -14.69 17.01 49.68
C GLU A 437 -14.02 15.86 50.43
N LYS A 438 -13.11 15.14 49.79
CA LYS A 438 -12.42 13.99 50.40
C LYS A 438 -11.46 14.37 51.52
N ILE A 439 -10.79 15.53 51.43
CA ILE A 439 -9.85 15.96 52.48
C ILE A 439 -10.55 16.46 53.74
N THR A 440 -11.85 16.80 53.66
CA THR A 440 -12.58 17.41 54.77
C THR A 440 -12.56 16.58 56.05
N GLU A 441 -12.69 15.25 55.93
CA GLU A 441 -12.69 14.33 57.07
C GLU A 441 -11.33 14.33 57.78
N SER A 442 -10.23 14.29 57.02
CA SER A 442 -8.87 14.33 57.57
C SER A 442 -8.58 15.65 58.27
N ILE A 443 -9.01 16.77 57.68
CA ILE A 443 -8.86 18.09 58.29
C ILE A 443 -9.75 18.21 59.54
N ALA A 444 -11.00 17.75 59.49
CA ALA A 444 -11.91 17.76 60.64
C ALA A 444 -11.33 16.95 61.82
N SER A 445 -10.78 15.76 61.54
CA SER A 445 -10.10 14.95 62.55
C SER A 445 -8.89 15.68 63.15
N ALA A 446 -8.09 16.36 62.34
CA ALA A 446 -6.96 17.14 62.81
C ALA A 446 -7.40 18.31 63.70
N ILE A 447 -8.44 19.05 63.31
CA ILE A 447 -9.03 20.13 64.10
C ILE A 447 -9.58 19.62 65.43
N SER A 448 -10.24 18.46 65.42
CA SER A 448 -10.70 17.80 66.65
C SER A 448 -9.52 17.53 67.60
N GLY A 449 -8.42 16.98 67.10
CA GLY A 449 -7.22 16.74 67.89
C GLY A 449 -6.61 18.03 68.45
N VAL A 450 -6.52 19.08 67.63
CA VAL A 450 -6.04 20.41 68.05
C VAL A 450 -6.89 20.96 69.19
N LYS A 451 -8.23 20.91 69.07
CA LYS A 451 -9.15 21.37 70.13
C LYS A 451 -8.99 20.59 71.44
N VAL A 452 -8.84 19.27 71.35
CA VAL A 452 -8.63 18.41 72.54
C VAL A 452 -7.32 18.79 73.24
N ASN A 453 -6.25 19.02 72.49
CA ASN A 453 -4.96 19.46 73.04
C ASN A 453 -5.07 20.85 73.68
N GLU A 454 -5.69 21.83 73.01
CA GLU A 454 -5.92 23.16 73.57
C GLU A 454 -6.72 23.11 74.88
N ARG A 455 -7.78 22.30 74.92
CA ARG A 455 -8.59 22.12 76.13
C ARG A 455 -7.78 21.50 77.25
N THR A 456 -6.94 20.50 76.93
CA THR A 456 -6.06 19.84 77.90
C THR A 456 -5.04 20.82 78.47
N HIS A 457 -4.38 21.63 77.63
CA HIS A 457 -3.46 22.67 78.09
C HIS A 457 -4.14 23.73 78.96
N SER A 458 -5.34 24.18 78.57
CA SER A 458 -6.11 25.16 79.36
C SER A 458 -6.51 24.61 80.74
N LEU A 459 -6.97 23.36 80.80
CA LEU A 459 -7.32 22.70 82.06
C LEU A 459 -6.09 22.48 82.93
N LEU A 460 -4.96 22.08 82.35
CA LEU A 460 -3.70 21.93 83.08
C LEU A 460 -3.22 23.26 83.67
N ALA A 461 -3.27 24.34 82.89
CA ALA A 461 -2.92 25.67 83.37
C ALA A 461 -3.82 26.14 84.52
N LYS A 462 -5.15 25.91 84.42
CA LYS A 462 -6.09 26.20 85.51
C LYS A 462 -5.80 25.37 86.76
N ALA A 463 -5.52 24.07 86.61
CA ALA A 463 -5.18 23.21 87.72
C ALA A 463 -3.87 23.64 88.42
N GLN A 464 -2.87 24.04 87.64
CA GLN A 464 -1.61 24.60 88.18
C GLN A 464 -1.85 25.91 88.93
N GLN A 465 -2.65 26.83 88.38
CA GLN A 465 -3.00 28.07 89.05
C GLN A 465 -3.75 27.81 90.37
N GLN A 466 -4.75 26.93 90.36
CA GLN A 466 -5.49 26.55 91.56
C GLN A 466 -4.59 25.89 92.62
N ALA A 467 -3.63 25.07 92.19
CA ALA A 467 -2.66 24.46 93.12
C ALA A 467 -1.75 25.52 93.76
N GLU A 468 -1.35 26.55 93.02
CA GLU A 468 -0.55 27.66 93.54
C GLU A 468 -1.34 28.56 94.50
N GLU A 469 -2.61 28.85 94.18
CA GLU A 469 -3.53 29.59 95.07
C GLU A 469 -3.77 28.83 96.38
N LEU A 470 -3.96 27.50 96.32
CA LEU A 470 -4.10 26.66 97.52
C LEU A 470 -2.82 26.65 98.37
N ARG A 471 -1.64 26.58 97.75
CA ARG A 471 -0.36 26.67 98.47
C ARG A 471 -0.18 28.02 99.16
N ALA A 472 -0.54 29.11 98.50
CA ALA A 472 -0.51 30.44 99.10
C ALA A 472 -1.46 30.54 100.30
N GLN A 473 -2.69 30.01 100.18
CA GLN A 473 -3.65 29.96 101.28
C GLN A 473 -3.17 29.08 102.44
N GLU A 474 -2.53 27.94 102.17
CA GLU A 474 -1.96 27.06 103.19
C GLU A 474 -0.83 27.76 103.95
N GLU A 475 0.04 28.48 103.25
CA GLU A 475 1.13 29.24 103.88
C GLU A 475 0.60 30.43 104.71
N GLU A 476 -0.40 31.16 104.21
CA GLU A 476 -1.08 32.22 104.96
C GLU A 476 -1.77 31.65 106.22
N MET A 477 -2.44 30.51 106.11
CA MET A 477 -3.06 29.82 107.24
C MET A 477 -2.01 29.33 108.25
N ARG A 478 -0.87 28.82 107.77
CA ARG A 478 0.27 28.42 108.62
C ARG A 478 0.83 29.61 109.39
N GLN A 479 1.05 30.75 108.74
CA GLN A 479 1.50 31.99 109.38
C GLN A 479 0.48 32.50 110.40
N ASN A 480 -0.82 32.52 110.06
CA ASN A 480 -1.88 32.89 111.00
C ASN A 480 -1.92 31.96 112.23
N MET A 481 -1.71 30.66 112.06
CA MET A 481 -1.60 29.72 113.19
C MET A 481 -0.36 29.98 114.05
N GLU A 482 0.79 30.29 113.44
CA GLU A 482 2.01 30.64 114.16
C GLU A 482 1.84 31.94 114.97
N GLU A 483 1.23 32.98 114.40
CA GLU A 483 0.89 34.21 115.12
C GLU A 483 -0.15 33.98 116.24
N LEU A 484 -1.15 33.14 115.99
CA LEU A 484 -2.18 32.82 116.99
C LEU A 484 -1.59 32.00 118.15
N ALA A 485 -0.64 31.11 117.88
CA ALA A 485 0.12 30.40 118.90
C ALA A 485 1.01 31.36 119.70
N ALA A 486 1.73 32.27 119.04
CA ALA A 486 2.57 33.27 119.70
C ALA A 486 1.76 34.23 120.59
N THR A 487 0.60 34.69 120.12
CA THR A 487 -0.30 35.55 120.91
C THR A 487 -0.94 34.82 122.09
N GLN A 488 -1.29 33.53 121.93
CA GLN A 488 -1.70 32.70 123.07
C GLN A 488 -0.58 32.55 124.10
N GLU A 489 0.65 32.30 123.66
CA GLU A 489 1.81 32.18 124.55
C GLU A 489 2.10 33.49 125.29
N GLU A 490 2.03 34.64 124.60
CA GLU A 490 2.12 35.96 125.22
C GLU A 490 0.98 36.23 126.21
N MET A 491 -0.26 35.86 125.87
CA MET A 491 -1.39 35.99 126.79
C MET A 491 -1.20 35.17 128.06
N ILE A 492 -0.79 33.90 127.93
CA ILE A 492 -0.49 33.03 129.08
C ILE A 492 0.61 33.64 129.93
N ARG A 493 1.66 34.19 129.30
CA ARG A 493 2.74 34.88 130.01
C ARG A 493 2.22 36.11 130.79
N LYS A 494 1.45 36.98 130.13
CA LYS A 494 0.83 38.14 130.80
C LYS A 494 -0.13 37.74 131.90
N GLU A 495 -0.93 36.69 131.70
CA GLU A 495 -1.83 36.15 132.74
C GLU A 495 -1.03 35.69 133.95
N LYS A 496 0.10 35.01 133.74
CA LYS A 496 1.01 34.60 134.82
C LYS A 496 1.62 35.81 135.53
N GLU A 497 2.07 36.83 134.81
CA GLU A 497 2.58 38.08 135.39
C GLU A 497 1.48 38.81 136.20
N TYR A 498 0.25 38.93 135.67
CA TYR A 498 -0.89 39.48 136.41
C TYR A 498 -1.23 38.67 137.65
N ARG A 499 -1.19 37.34 137.57
CA ARG A 499 -1.46 36.46 138.71
C ARG A 499 -0.40 36.60 139.80
N GLN A 500 0.87 36.74 139.42
CA GLN A 500 1.96 37.07 140.35
C GLN A 500 1.76 38.45 141.00
N ILE A 501 1.38 39.47 140.22
CA ILE A 501 1.07 40.80 140.77
C ILE A 501 -0.11 40.73 141.76
N ILE A 502 -1.13 39.92 141.48
CA ILE A 502 -2.26 39.71 142.40
C ILE A 502 -1.82 38.96 143.66
N GLU A 503 -0.95 37.95 143.56
CA GLU A 503 -0.36 37.26 144.72
C GLU A 503 0.53 38.20 145.56
N ASP A 504 1.35 39.04 144.94
CA ASP A 504 2.19 40.04 145.63
C ASP A 504 1.36 41.16 146.30
N LEU A 505 0.15 41.43 145.78
CA LEU A 505 -0.81 42.38 146.36
C LEU A 505 -1.73 41.75 147.42
N GLN A 506 -1.69 40.43 147.63
CA GLN A 506 -2.33 39.81 148.78
C GLN A 506 -1.48 40.05 150.04
N PRO A 507 -1.97 40.81 151.04
CA PRO A 507 -1.24 40.96 152.29
C PRO A 507 -1.22 39.62 153.04
N ASP A 508 -0.01 39.16 153.37
CA ASP A 508 0.25 38.07 154.29
C ASP A 508 -0.43 38.40 155.65
N HIS A 509 -1.59 37.79 155.89
CA HIS A 509 -2.40 37.93 157.10
C HIS A 509 -2.66 36.54 157.69
N SER A 510 -1.61 35.98 158.31
CA SER A 510 -1.71 35.01 159.41
C SER A 510 -0.30 34.81 159.99
N ASN A 511 0.03 34.95 161.28
CA ASN A 511 -0.70 35.21 162.52
C ASN A 511 0.36 35.57 163.61
N HIS A 512 0.23 36.73 164.25
CA HIS A 512 0.45 36.92 165.70
C HIS A 512 -0.97 37.16 166.24
N THR A 513 -1.54 36.55 167.30
CA THR A 513 -1.01 36.09 168.60
C THR A 513 -2.15 35.31 169.31
N SER A 514 -1.85 34.29 170.12
CA SER A 514 -2.27 34.21 171.54
C SER A 514 -1.96 32.84 172.20
N ILE A 515 -1.23 32.95 173.32
CA ILE A 515 -0.79 31.96 174.34
C ILE A 515 0.49 31.19 174.02
#